data_AF-A0A1D6EVX0-F1
#
_entry.id   AF-A0A1D6EVX0-F1
#
_cell.length_a   1.000
_cell.length_b   1.000
_cell.length_c   1.000
_cell.angle_alpha   90.00
_cell.angle_beta   90.00
_cell.angle_gamma   90.00
#
_symmetry.space_group_name_H-M   'P 1'
#
loop_
_entity.id
_entity.type
_entity.pdbx_description
1 polymer ?
#
loop_
_entity_poly.entity_id
_entity_poly.type
_entity_poly.pdbx_seq_one_letter_code
_entity_poly.pdbx_strand_id
1 'polypeptide(L)'
;MAVGKIGALLASIPLALAASVLCFTWALIVALGLSTLRYTQAASSRNLIIVGFTLFISLSIPAYFQQYEPSSNLILPSYLLPYAAASSGPVRTASSGLNYAVNALLSINVVVALLVALILDNTVPGSRQERGVYVWTDPKSLEVDPATLEPYRLPEKISCWFRWAKCVGM
;
A
#
# COMPACT_ATOMS: atom_id res chain seq x y z
N MET A 1 -0.52 22.44 -28.04
CA MET A 1 -1.80 21.89 -28.57
C MET A 1 -1.92 20.36 -28.42
N ALA A 2 -0.84 19.58 -28.45
CA ALA A 2 -0.90 18.11 -28.32
C ALA A 2 -1.40 17.61 -26.94
N VAL A 3 -0.95 18.23 -25.84
CA VAL A 3 -1.33 17.83 -24.47
C VAL A 3 -2.83 17.99 -24.21
N GLY A 4 -3.45 19.06 -24.74
CA GLY A 4 -4.90 19.28 -24.63
C GLY A 4 -5.75 18.27 -25.41
N LYS A 5 -5.25 17.78 -26.56
CA LYS A 5 -5.91 16.71 -27.32
C LYS A 5 -5.90 15.37 -26.59
N ILE A 6 -4.77 15.04 -25.94
CA ILE A 6 -4.64 13.83 -25.13
C ILE A 6 -5.50 13.95 -23.86
N GLY A 7 -5.55 15.14 -23.24
CA GLY A 7 -6.43 15.43 -22.10
C GLY A 7 -7.91 15.31 -22.45
N ALA A 8 -8.33 15.75 -23.64
CA ALA A 8 -9.71 15.57 -24.11
C ALA A 8 -10.06 14.10 -24.35
N LEU A 9 -9.13 13.30 -24.86
CA LEU A 9 -9.27 11.85 -24.98
C LEU A 9 -9.40 11.18 -23.61
N LEU A 10 -8.58 11.57 -22.63
CA LEU A 10 -8.69 11.06 -21.24
C LEU A 10 -10.01 11.48 -20.58
N ALA A 11 -10.47 12.71 -20.81
CA ALA A 11 -11.75 13.19 -20.30
C ALA A 11 -12.96 12.51 -20.96
N SER A 12 -12.81 11.94 -22.16
CA SER A 12 -13.85 11.17 -22.84
C SER A 12 -14.06 9.76 -22.26
N ILE A 13 -13.15 9.29 -21.41
CA ILE A 13 -13.26 7.97 -20.78
C ILE A 13 -14.43 7.99 -19.77
N PRO A 14 -15.39 7.05 -19.86
CA PRO A 14 -16.46 6.91 -18.87
C PRO A 14 -15.91 6.77 -17.45
N LEU A 15 -16.51 7.49 -16.47
CA LEU A 15 -16.09 7.42 -15.07
C LEU A 15 -16.09 5.98 -14.51
N ALA A 16 -16.98 5.12 -15.01
CA ALA A 16 -17.04 3.72 -14.63
C ALA A 16 -15.78 2.92 -15.01
N LEU A 17 -15.16 3.20 -16.17
CA LEU A 17 -13.91 2.55 -16.60
C LEU A 17 -12.71 3.07 -15.79
N ALA A 18 -12.69 4.37 -15.49
CA ALA A 18 -11.64 4.93 -14.63
C ALA A 18 -11.70 4.32 -13.21
N ALA A 19 -12.92 4.19 -12.65
CA ALA A 19 -13.14 3.59 -11.34
C ALA A 19 -12.76 2.09 -11.30
N SER A 20 -13.04 1.32 -12.37
CA SER A 20 -12.69 -0.11 -12.42
C SER A 20 -11.17 -0.33 -12.50
N VAL A 21 -10.46 0.45 -13.32
CA VAL A 21 -8.99 0.40 -13.41
C VAL A 21 -8.37 0.80 -12.07
N LEU A 22 -8.86 1.87 -11.43
CA LEU A 22 -8.42 2.27 -10.10
C LEU A 22 -8.66 1.17 -9.06
N CYS A 23 -9.85 0.57 -9.04
CA CYS A 23 -10.17 -0.55 -8.16
C CYS A 23 -9.19 -1.72 -8.34
N PHE A 24 -8.90 -2.10 -9.59
CA PHE A 24 -7.92 -3.15 -9.89
C PHE A 24 -6.51 -2.78 -9.40
N THR A 25 -6.07 -1.54 -9.61
CA THR A 25 -4.75 -1.10 -9.12
C THR A 25 -4.64 -1.13 -7.61
N TRP A 26 -5.68 -0.70 -6.87
CA TRP A 26 -5.71 -0.79 -5.41
C TRP A 26 -5.72 -2.23 -4.93
N ALA A 27 -6.52 -3.11 -5.55
CA ALA A 27 -6.54 -4.53 -5.24
C ALA A 27 -5.16 -5.19 -5.48
N LEU A 28 -4.48 -4.83 -6.57
CA LEU A 28 -3.13 -5.30 -6.87
C LEU A 28 -2.11 -4.82 -5.83
N ILE A 29 -2.16 -3.55 -5.42
CA ILE A 29 -1.28 -3.02 -4.36
C ILE A 29 -1.49 -3.79 -3.06
N VAL A 30 -2.73 -4.07 -2.67
CA VAL A 30 -3.05 -4.87 -1.47
C VAL A 30 -2.56 -6.31 -1.62
N ALA A 31 -2.76 -6.94 -2.78
CA ALA A 31 -2.31 -8.30 -3.04
C ALA A 31 -0.77 -8.42 -3.00
N LEU A 32 -0.06 -7.47 -3.60
CA LEU A 32 1.40 -7.38 -3.54
C LEU A 32 1.88 -7.09 -2.10
N GLY A 33 1.19 -6.22 -1.35
CA GLY A 33 1.50 -6.00 0.06
C GLY A 33 1.36 -7.27 0.89
N LEU A 34 0.25 -7.99 0.74
CA LEU A 34 -0.01 -9.23 1.46
C LEU A 34 0.95 -10.36 1.04
N SER A 35 1.39 -10.40 -0.22
CA SER A 35 2.35 -11.41 -0.67
C SER A 35 3.71 -11.25 0.01
N THR A 36 4.12 -10.01 0.34
CA THR A 36 5.38 -9.80 1.09
C THR A 36 5.36 -10.40 2.49
N LEU A 37 4.18 -10.51 3.12
CA LEU A 37 4.04 -11.14 4.43
C LEU A 37 4.35 -12.64 4.39
N ARG A 38 4.27 -13.29 3.22
CA ARG A 38 4.64 -14.71 3.05
C ARG A 38 6.12 -14.97 3.32
N TYR A 39 6.97 -13.96 3.16
CA TYR A 39 8.40 -14.02 3.49
C TYR A 39 8.69 -13.78 4.98
N THR A 40 7.68 -13.33 5.74
CA THR A 40 7.74 -13.27 7.20
C THR A 40 7.11 -14.53 7.79
N GLN A 41 7.38 -14.84 9.06
CA GLN A 41 6.75 -15.97 9.76
C GLN A 41 5.24 -15.69 10.00
N ALA A 42 4.43 -15.71 8.95
CA ALA A 42 3.00 -15.39 8.99
C ALA A 42 2.16 -16.38 9.82
N ALA A 43 2.73 -17.52 10.21
CA ALA A 43 2.11 -18.47 11.14
C ALA A 43 2.33 -18.09 12.62
N SER A 44 3.19 -17.11 12.92
CA SER A 44 3.37 -16.62 14.29
C SER A 44 2.14 -15.80 14.70
N SER A 45 1.55 -16.15 15.85
CA SER A 45 0.41 -15.44 16.43
C SER A 45 0.68 -13.94 16.57
N ARG A 46 1.93 -13.58 16.86
CA ARG A 46 2.39 -12.20 16.98
C ARG A 46 2.21 -11.41 15.68
N ASN A 47 2.72 -11.92 14.56
CA ASN A 47 2.65 -11.21 13.28
C ASN A 47 1.20 -11.12 12.77
N LEU A 48 0.39 -12.16 12.98
CA LEU A 48 -1.04 -12.15 12.65
C LEU A 48 -1.82 -11.10 13.46
N ILE A 49 -1.55 -10.98 14.76
CA ILE A 49 -2.17 -9.95 15.61
C ILE A 49 -1.77 -8.56 15.14
N ILE A 50 -0.49 -8.32 14.84
CA ILE A 50 -0.01 -7.01 14.38
C ILE A 50 -0.71 -6.60 13.08
N VAL A 51 -0.77 -7.51 12.09
CA VAL A 51 -1.43 -7.22 10.79
C VAL A 51 -2.93 -7.02 10.97
N GLY A 52 -3.61 -7.92 11.67
CA GLY A 52 -5.07 -7.84 11.88
C GLY A 52 -5.48 -6.60 12.69
N PHE A 53 -4.76 -6.29 13.76
CA PHE A 53 -5.01 -5.12 14.59
C PHE A 53 -4.75 -3.82 13.81
N THR A 54 -3.64 -3.75 13.07
CA THR A 54 -3.30 -2.58 12.25
C THR A 54 -4.37 -2.32 11.19
N LEU A 55 -4.83 -3.35 10.47
CA LEU A 55 -5.91 -3.20 9.48
C LEU A 55 -7.21 -2.71 10.09
N PHE A 56 -7.58 -3.22 11.27
CA PHE A 56 -8.80 -2.80 11.96
C PHE A 56 -8.72 -1.33 12.42
N ILE A 57 -7.62 -0.94 13.07
CA ILE A 57 -7.43 0.43 13.56
C ILE A 57 -7.28 1.42 12.41
N SER A 58 -6.60 1.02 11.33
CA SER A 58 -6.42 1.82 10.11
C SER A 58 -7.73 2.16 9.42
N LEU A 59 -8.80 1.37 9.57
CA LEU A 59 -10.11 1.70 9.02
C LEU A 59 -10.98 2.41 10.04
N SER A 60 -10.88 2.03 11.32
CA SER A 60 -11.72 2.58 12.39
C SER A 60 -11.39 4.04 12.73
N ILE A 61 -10.10 4.39 12.86
CA ILE A 61 -9.69 5.77 13.23
C ILE A 61 -10.09 6.76 12.12
N PRO A 62 -9.72 6.56 10.85
CA PRO A 62 -10.11 7.50 9.80
C PRO A 62 -11.62 7.59 9.64
N ALA A 63 -12.36 6.48 9.77
CA ALA A 63 -13.82 6.50 9.71
C ALA A 63 -14.44 7.34 10.83
N TYR A 64 -13.84 7.38 12.03
CA TYR A 64 -14.28 8.26 13.12
C TYR A 64 -14.01 9.74 12.79
N PHE A 65 -12.84 10.05 12.23
CA PHE A 65 -12.49 11.43 11.87
C PHE A 65 -13.33 11.95 10.70
N GLN A 66 -13.65 11.09 9.72
CA GLN A 66 -14.46 11.40 8.53
C GLN A 66 -15.92 11.73 8.85
N GLN A 67 -16.43 11.37 10.04
CA GLN A 67 -17.79 11.72 10.48
C GLN A 67 -17.93 13.18 10.89
N TYR A 68 -16.82 13.89 11.11
CA TYR A 68 -16.88 15.27 11.55
C TYR A 68 -17.08 16.21 10.36
N GLU A 69 -18.19 16.93 10.37
CA GLU A 69 -18.53 17.87 9.28
C GLU A 69 -17.49 19.00 9.20
N PRO A 70 -17.03 19.36 7.97
CA PRO A 70 -16.10 20.45 7.79
C PRO A 70 -16.77 21.77 8.15
N SER A 71 -16.20 22.51 9.10
CA SER A 71 -16.63 23.89 9.40
C SER A 71 -16.13 24.91 8.35
N SER A 72 -15.54 24.46 7.25
CA SER A 72 -14.99 25.31 6.19
C SER A 72 -15.94 25.38 4.99
N ASN A 73 -16.21 26.60 4.49
CA ASN A 73 -17.03 26.87 3.31
C ASN A 73 -16.33 26.51 1.97
N LEU A 74 -15.33 25.62 1.98
CA LEU A 74 -14.58 25.28 0.77
C LEU A 74 -15.32 24.18 0.01
N ILE A 75 -15.80 24.49 -1.19
CA ILE A 75 -16.44 23.51 -2.09
C ILE A 75 -15.36 22.53 -2.55
N LEU A 76 -15.26 21.38 -1.88
CA LEU A 76 -14.37 20.30 -2.26
C LEU A 76 -15.09 19.35 -3.23
N PRO A 77 -14.40 18.86 -4.27
CA PRO A 77 -14.91 17.78 -5.10
C PRO A 77 -15.27 16.55 -4.25
N SER A 78 -16.31 15.80 -4.63
CA SER A 78 -16.86 14.68 -3.83
C SER A 78 -15.82 13.62 -3.40
N TYR A 79 -14.71 13.48 -4.14
CA TYR A 79 -13.63 12.54 -3.82
C TYR A 79 -12.66 13.02 -2.73
N LEU A 80 -12.67 14.31 -2.35
CA LEU A 80 -11.84 14.86 -1.26
C LEU A 80 -12.64 15.12 0.02
N LEU A 81 -13.95 14.92 -0.01
CA LEU A 81 -14.85 15.16 1.12
C LEU A 81 -14.43 14.43 2.42
N PRO A 82 -13.93 13.17 2.39
CA PRO A 82 -13.49 12.48 3.60
C PRO A 82 -12.29 13.15 4.29
N TYR A 83 -11.48 13.93 3.56
CA TYR A 83 -10.29 14.60 4.11
C TYR A 83 -10.60 16.02 4.63
N ALA A 84 -11.85 16.47 4.51
CA ALA A 84 -12.30 17.79 4.96
C ALA A 84 -12.30 17.94 6.49
N ALA A 85 -12.32 16.80 7.22
CA ALA A 85 -12.20 16.71 8.66
C ALA A 85 -10.89 17.29 9.23
N ALA A 86 -9.91 17.61 8.37
CA ALA A 86 -8.68 18.29 8.78
C ALA A 86 -8.92 19.64 9.48
N SER A 87 -10.00 20.37 9.15
CA SER A 87 -10.24 21.71 9.71
C SER A 87 -11.01 21.72 11.05
N SER A 88 -11.94 20.78 11.25
CA SER A 88 -12.85 20.73 12.40
C SER A 88 -12.68 19.45 13.23
N GLY A 89 -11.62 18.68 13.00
CA GLY A 89 -11.43 17.38 13.64
C GLY A 89 -11.37 17.42 15.17
N PRO A 90 -11.51 16.24 15.82
CA PRO A 90 -11.68 16.10 17.26
C PRO A 90 -10.45 16.50 18.08
N VAL A 91 -9.26 16.49 17.46
CA VAL A 91 -8.05 17.03 18.10
C VAL A 91 -8.20 18.55 18.15
N ARG A 92 -8.03 19.12 19.34
CA ARG A 92 -7.99 20.57 19.58
C ARG A 92 -6.78 20.89 20.45
N THR A 93 -5.65 21.17 19.82
CA THR A 93 -4.43 21.63 20.50
C THR A 93 -4.32 23.16 20.51
N ALA A 94 -3.35 23.71 21.26
CA ALA A 94 -3.16 25.16 21.42
C ALA A 94 -2.72 25.90 20.13
N SER A 95 -2.31 25.17 19.08
CA SER A 95 -1.89 25.75 17.81
C SER A 95 -2.74 25.24 16.65
N SER A 96 -3.32 26.16 15.88
CA SER A 96 -4.20 25.84 14.75
C SER A 96 -3.52 25.01 13.65
N GLY A 97 -2.21 25.23 13.42
CA GLY A 97 -1.45 24.51 12.39
C GLY A 97 -1.21 23.02 12.73
N LEU A 98 -0.84 22.71 13.97
CA LEU A 98 -0.70 21.32 14.42
C LEU A 98 -2.05 20.60 14.40
N ASN A 99 -3.12 21.32 14.71
CA ASN A 99 -4.46 20.77 14.65
C ASN A 99 -4.80 20.26 13.25
N TYR A 100 -4.56 21.10 12.25
CA TYR A 100 -4.78 20.76 10.86
C TYR A 100 -3.93 19.56 10.41
N ALA A 101 -2.64 19.58 10.73
CA ALA A 101 -1.71 18.51 10.36
C ALA A 101 -2.12 17.16 10.99
N VAL A 102 -2.42 17.13 12.29
CA VAL A 102 -2.78 15.90 13.01
C VAL A 102 -4.12 15.36 12.52
N ASN A 103 -5.14 16.21 12.39
CA ASN A 103 -6.43 15.79 11.88
C ASN A 103 -6.34 15.29 10.42
N ALA A 104 -5.52 15.93 9.57
CA ALA A 104 -5.27 15.46 8.20
C ALA A 104 -4.59 14.10 8.19
N LEU A 105 -3.53 13.90 8.97
CA LEU A 105 -2.81 12.62 9.03
C LEU A 105 -3.71 11.48 9.54
N LEU A 106 -4.54 11.74 10.56
CA LEU A 106 -5.46 10.76 11.12
C LEU A 106 -6.65 10.44 10.20
N SER A 107 -6.98 11.33 9.25
CA SER A 107 -8.00 11.07 8.23
C SER A 107 -7.52 10.16 7.08
N ILE A 108 -6.21 9.93 6.96
CA ILE A 108 -5.61 9.12 5.89
C ILE A 108 -5.36 7.69 6.39
N ASN A 109 -6.12 6.73 5.85
CA ASN A 109 -6.01 5.32 6.22
C ASN A 109 -4.57 4.78 6.15
N VAL A 110 -3.86 5.06 5.06
CA VAL A 110 -2.49 4.54 4.85
C VAL A 110 -1.51 5.07 5.91
N VAL A 111 -1.64 6.33 6.32
CA VAL A 111 -0.77 6.94 7.33
C VAL A 111 -1.02 6.31 8.70
N VAL A 112 -2.30 6.13 9.05
CA VAL A 112 -2.67 5.46 10.30
C VAL A 112 -2.18 4.01 10.30
N ALA A 113 -2.34 3.27 9.21
CA ALA A 113 -1.79 1.91 9.06
C ALA A 113 -0.28 1.88 9.32
N LEU A 114 0.47 2.78 8.68
CA LEU A 114 1.92 2.85 8.84
C LEU A 114 2.34 3.17 10.27
N LEU A 115 1.69 4.16 10.89
CA LEU A 115 1.99 4.59 12.25
C LEU A 115 1.73 3.46 13.25
N VAL A 116 0.56 2.80 13.14
CA VAL A 116 0.17 1.70 14.03
C VAL A 116 1.06 0.48 13.83
N ALA A 117 1.34 0.09 12.58
CA ALA A 117 2.28 -1.00 12.27
C ALA A 117 3.67 -0.73 12.88
N LEU A 118 4.21 0.48 12.69
CA LEU A 118 5.51 0.86 13.25
C LEU A 118 5.53 0.78 14.77
N ILE A 119 4.50 1.29 15.44
CA ILE A 119 4.43 1.27 16.90
C ILE A 119 4.37 -0.18 17.39
N LEU A 120 3.52 -1.02 16.79
CA LEU A 120 3.39 -2.42 17.19
C LEU A 120 4.66 -3.23 16.91
N ASP A 121 5.34 -2.99 15.78
CA ASP A 121 6.58 -3.68 15.41
C ASP A 121 7.76 -3.36 16.35
N ASN A 122 7.74 -2.17 16.96
CA ASN A 122 8.74 -1.75 17.95
C ASN A 122 8.37 -2.16 19.38
N THR A 123 7.08 -2.16 19.72
CA THR A 123 6.61 -2.44 21.09
C THR A 123 6.68 -3.93 21.41
N VAL A 124 6.41 -4.81 20.44
CA VAL A 124 6.39 -6.25 20.70
C VAL A 124 7.79 -6.86 20.49
N PRO A 125 8.40 -7.47 21.53
CA PRO A 125 9.70 -8.11 21.39
C PRO A 125 9.64 -9.25 20.35
N GLY A 126 10.73 -9.41 19.59
CA GLY A 126 10.77 -10.31 18.44
C GLY A 126 12.13 -10.86 18.13
N SER A 127 12.17 -12.13 17.73
CA SER A 127 13.38 -12.73 17.18
C SER A 127 13.67 -12.19 15.76
N ARG A 128 14.95 -12.17 15.35
CA ARG A 128 15.36 -11.69 14.01
C ARG A 128 14.76 -12.52 12.87
N GLN A 129 14.49 -13.80 13.13
CA GLN A 129 13.83 -14.71 12.21
C GLN A 129 12.36 -14.33 11.95
N GLU A 130 11.62 -13.88 12.97
CA GLU A 130 10.21 -13.49 12.82
C GLU A 130 10.00 -12.17 12.06
N ARG A 131 11.05 -11.35 11.94
CA ARG A 131 11.06 -10.08 11.18
C ARG A 131 11.33 -10.28 9.68
N GLY A 132 11.54 -11.50 9.20
CA GLY A 132 11.76 -11.78 7.76
C GLY A 132 13.10 -11.32 7.19
N VAL A 133 14.03 -10.89 8.06
CA VAL A 133 15.36 -10.39 7.65
C VAL A 133 16.27 -11.53 7.15
N TYR A 134 15.97 -12.78 7.52
CA TYR A 134 16.79 -13.94 7.14
C TYR A 134 16.81 -14.18 5.61
N VAL A 135 15.68 -13.98 4.91
CA VAL A 135 15.58 -14.12 3.44
C VAL A 135 16.50 -13.15 2.71
N TRP A 136 16.72 -11.97 3.27
CA TRP A 136 17.56 -10.93 2.66
C TRP A 136 19.02 -10.99 3.09
N THR A 137 19.35 -11.84 4.08
CA THR A 137 20.72 -11.93 4.63
C THR A 137 21.56 -12.96 3.88
N ASP A 138 20.95 -13.98 3.28
CA ASP A 138 21.68 -15.07 2.63
C ASP A 138 21.40 -15.11 1.12
N PRO A 139 22.29 -14.54 0.27
CA PRO A 139 22.08 -14.49 -1.17
C PRO A 139 22.04 -15.89 -1.81
N LYS A 140 22.54 -16.94 -1.13
CA LYS A 140 22.44 -18.33 -1.59
C LYS A 140 21.09 -18.98 -1.31
N SER A 141 20.29 -18.43 -0.39
CA SER A 141 18.94 -18.93 -0.08
C SER A 141 17.88 -18.48 -1.07
N LEU A 142 18.12 -17.38 -1.80
CA LEU A 142 17.30 -16.90 -2.91
C LEU A 142 17.37 -17.82 -4.14
N GLU A 143 18.37 -18.71 -4.21
CA GLU A 143 18.58 -19.66 -5.31
C GLU A 143 17.93 -21.04 -5.07
N VAL A 144 17.37 -21.32 -3.88
CA VAL A 144 17.01 -22.69 -3.44
C VAL A 144 15.54 -22.84 -3.08
N ASP A 145 14.62 -22.31 -3.89
CA ASP A 145 13.28 -22.89 -3.97
C ASP A 145 12.92 -23.16 -5.44
N PRO A 146 13.06 -24.41 -5.93
CA PRO A 146 12.74 -24.76 -7.33
C PRO A 146 11.27 -24.48 -7.67
N ALA A 147 10.38 -24.36 -6.68
CA ALA A 147 8.98 -24.00 -6.89
C ALA A 147 8.77 -22.51 -7.23
N THR A 148 9.64 -21.60 -6.78
CA THR A 148 9.51 -20.15 -7.07
C THR A 148 10.09 -19.76 -8.42
N LEU A 149 10.98 -20.58 -9.00
CA LEU A 149 11.63 -20.33 -10.30
C LEU A 149 10.87 -20.94 -11.49
N GLU A 150 10.05 -21.98 -11.26
CA GLU A 150 9.18 -22.58 -12.28
C GLU A 150 8.30 -21.55 -13.04
N PRO A 151 7.67 -20.54 -12.39
CA PRO A 151 6.88 -19.52 -13.09
C PRO A 151 7.70 -18.55 -13.94
N TYR A 152 8.99 -18.38 -13.61
CA TYR A 152 9.93 -17.51 -14.32
C TYR A 152 10.78 -18.26 -15.34
N ARG A 153 10.61 -19.58 -15.43
CA ARG A 153 11.29 -20.41 -16.42
C ARG A 153 10.71 -20.13 -17.79
N LEU A 154 11.55 -19.65 -18.71
CA LEU A 154 11.11 -19.39 -20.08
C LEU A 154 10.51 -20.66 -20.69
N PRO A 155 9.37 -20.56 -21.40
CA PRO A 155 8.80 -21.69 -22.14
C PRO A 155 9.87 -22.33 -23.02
N GLU A 156 9.93 -23.66 -23.05
CA GLU A 156 11.06 -24.36 -23.68
C GLU A 156 11.31 -23.93 -25.14
N LYS A 157 10.25 -23.57 -25.87
CA LYS A 157 10.33 -23.04 -27.24
C LYS A 157 11.03 -21.67 -27.34
N ILE A 158 10.88 -20.80 -26.33
CA ILE A 158 11.47 -19.45 -26.29
C ILE A 158 12.92 -19.52 -25.78
N SER A 159 13.23 -20.51 -24.93
CA SER A 159 14.60 -20.79 -24.49
C SER A 159 15.57 -21.09 -25.66
N CYS A 160 15.04 -21.64 -26.76
CA CYS A 160 15.81 -21.97 -27.96
C CYS A 160 16.26 -20.70 -28.72
N TRP A 161 15.40 -19.68 -28.79
CA TRP A 161 15.70 -18.39 -29.42
C TRP A 161 16.73 -17.59 -28.61
N PHE A 162 16.64 -17.62 -27.28
CA PHE A 162 17.65 -16.99 -26.42
C PHE A 162 18.98 -17.75 -26.37
N ARG A 163 18.99 -19.04 -26.71
CA ARG A 163 20.22 -19.83 -26.88
C ARG A 163 21.09 -19.29 -28.01
N TRP A 164 20.46 -18.77 -29.06
CA TRP A 164 21.14 -18.13 -30.18
C TRP A 164 21.76 -16.78 -29.78
N ALA A 165 21.04 -15.98 -28.98
CA ALA A 165 21.56 -14.73 -28.41
C ALA A 165 22.74 -14.95 -27.46
N LYS A 166 22.76 -16.06 -26.70
CA LYS A 166 23.88 -16.42 -25.82
C LYS A 166 25.14 -16.88 -26.59
N CYS A 167 25.00 -17.22 -27.87
CA CYS A 167 26.09 -17.63 -28.75
C CYS A 167 26.77 -16.44 -29.45
N VAL A 168 26.13 -15.25 -29.40
CA VAL A 168 26.68 -13.98 -29.89
C VAL A 168 27.01 -13.14 -28.66
N GLY A 169 28.21 -13.37 -28.12
CA GLY A 169 28.61 -12.96 -26.77
C GLY A 169 28.28 -11.52 -26.35
N MET A 170 27.62 -11.43 -25.19
CA MET A 170 28.14 -10.71 -24.02
C MET A 170 28.15 -11.66 -22.84
#